data_AF-A0A5S9R956-F1
#
_entry.id   AF-A0A5S9R956-F1
#
_cell.length_a   1.000
_cell.length_b   1.000
_cell.length_c   1.000
_cell.angle_alpha   90.00
_cell.angle_beta   90.00
_cell.angle_gamma   90.00
#
_symmetry.space_group_name_H-M   'P 1'
#
loop_
_entity.id
_entity.type
_entity.pdbx_description
1 polymer ?
#
loop_
_entity_poly.entity_id
_entity_poly.type
_entity_poly.pdbx_seq_one_letter_code
_entity_poly.pdbx_strand_id
1 'polypeptide(L)'
;MPAGVESVVEDGVATIEFVDPSVRGVGLARLLEHAPADQVSKVTRPRVAYIVPEEFARAAGLLDAAAEPVVAQQWPDGDPDDDWKRPELDAYAAAHGLDPGEYGNKAELLAAIKAAS
;
A
#
# COMPACT_ATOMS: atom_id res chain seq x y z
N MET A 1 3.16 -9.95 -0.50
CA MET A 1 2.97 -9.66 0.93
C MET A 1 3.00 -8.14 1.10
N PRO A 2 2.19 -7.52 1.98
CA PRO A 2 2.28 -6.08 2.22
C PRO A 2 3.69 -5.72 2.69
N ALA A 3 4.25 -4.57 2.26
CA ALA A 3 5.55 -4.14 2.73
C ALA A 3 5.56 -4.06 4.28
N GLY A 4 6.45 -4.81 4.92
CA GLY A 4 6.56 -4.89 6.39
C GLY A 4 5.64 -5.90 7.09
N VAL A 5 4.87 -6.70 6.35
CA VAL A 5 4.03 -7.79 6.90
C VAL A 5 4.33 -9.08 6.16
N GLU A 6 4.72 -10.13 6.87
CA GLU A 6 4.81 -11.49 6.33
C GLU A 6 3.53 -12.25 6.68
N SER A 7 2.95 -12.99 5.72
CA SER A 7 1.75 -13.79 5.97
C SER A 7 1.82 -15.16 5.30
N VAL A 8 1.43 -16.19 6.05
CA VAL A 8 1.40 -17.59 5.60
C VAL A 8 0.01 -18.15 5.83
N VAL A 9 -0.57 -18.81 4.83
CA VAL A 9 -1.90 -19.44 4.93
C VAL A 9 -1.75 -20.95 4.89
N GLU A 10 -2.27 -21.62 5.90
CA GLU A 10 -2.28 -23.08 6.03
C GLU A 10 -3.66 -23.53 6.52
N ASP A 11 -4.31 -24.45 5.78
CA ASP A 11 -5.60 -25.05 6.15
C ASP A 11 -6.72 -24.04 6.50
N GLY A 12 -6.80 -22.93 5.77
CA GLY A 12 -7.80 -21.87 6.01
C GLY A 12 -7.49 -20.95 7.21
N VAL A 13 -6.29 -21.06 7.77
CA VAL A 13 -5.79 -20.23 8.86
C VAL A 13 -4.58 -19.43 8.37
N ALA A 14 -4.59 -18.13 8.61
CA ALA A 14 -3.50 -17.23 8.31
C ALA A 14 -2.65 -16.93 9.56
N THR A 15 -1.35 -17.05 9.41
CA THR A 15 -0.35 -16.58 10.37
C THR A 15 0.24 -15.27 9.85
N ILE A 16 0.07 -14.19 10.61
CA ILE A 16 0.51 -12.83 10.25
C ILE A 16 1.66 -12.39 11.16
N GLU A 17 2.81 -12.11 10.57
CA GLU A 17 4.00 -11.56 11.23
C GLU A 17 4.23 -10.12 10.79
N PHE A 18 4.26 -9.19 11.75
CA PHE A 18 4.59 -7.79 11.47
C PHE A 18 6.09 -7.60 11.58
N VAL A 19 6.80 -7.63 10.46
CA VAL A 19 8.25 -7.44 10.39
C VAL A 19 8.62 -5.98 10.66
N ASP A 20 7.83 -5.04 10.11
CA ASP A 20 7.94 -3.63 10.42
C ASP A 20 7.02 -3.28 11.61
N PRO A 21 7.56 -2.80 12.75
CA PRO A 21 6.76 -2.46 13.91
C PRO A 21 5.84 -1.25 13.68
N SER A 22 6.14 -0.39 12.70
CA SER A 22 5.37 0.81 12.34
C SER A 22 4.04 0.45 11.71
N VAL A 23 3.96 -0.65 10.96
CA VAL A 23 2.72 -1.10 10.30
C VAL A 23 1.86 -2.00 11.20
N ARG A 24 2.39 -2.45 12.34
CA ARG A 24 1.68 -3.34 13.27
C ARG A 24 0.42 -2.72 13.86
N GLY A 25 0.49 -1.45 14.31
CA GLY A 25 -0.64 -0.78 14.95
C GLY A 25 -1.84 -0.65 14.00
N VAL A 26 -1.58 -0.15 12.79
CA VAL A 26 -2.59 -0.02 11.73
C VAL A 26 -3.08 -1.38 11.24
N GLY A 27 -2.18 -2.36 11.05
CA GLY A 27 -2.57 -3.69 10.60
C GLY A 27 -3.43 -4.44 11.60
N LEU A 28 -3.14 -4.31 12.90
CA LEU A 28 -3.97 -4.92 13.95
C LEU A 28 -5.33 -4.22 14.09
N ALA A 29 -5.38 -2.90 13.91
CA ALA A 29 -6.64 -2.17 13.88
C ALA A 29 -7.53 -2.68 12.74
N ARG A 30 -6.98 -2.76 11.51
CA ARG A 30 -7.69 -3.31 10.32
C ARG A 30 -8.17 -4.73 10.53
N LEU A 31 -7.36 -5.56 11.17
CA LEU A 31 -7.76 -6.92 11.50
C LEU A 31 -8.96 -6.95 12.44
N LEU A 32 -8.97 -6.13 13.49
CA LEU A 32 -10.05 -6.08 14.47
C LEU A 32 -11.33 -5.42 13.96
N GLU A 33 -11.30 -4.72 12.82
CA GLU A 33 -12.50 -4.23 12.14
C GLU A 33 -13.34 -5.37 11.54
N HIS A 34 -12.70 -6.49 11.20
CA HIS A 34 -13.34 -7.64 10.56
C HIS A 34 -13.36 -8.90 11.44
N ALA A 35 -12.29 -9.13 12.21
CA ALA A 35 -12.13 -10.26 13.10
C ALA A 35 -12.60 -9.91 14.52
N PRO A 36 -13.53 -10.66 15.12
CA PRO A 36 -13.77 -10.54 16.54
C PRO A 36 -12.54 -10.98 17.33
N ALA A 37 -12.28 -10.33 18.47
CA ALA A 37 -11.03 -10.51 19.22
C ALA A 37 -10.77 -11.95 19.70
N ASP A 38 -11.82 -12.77 19.87
CA ASP A 38 -11.69 -14.19 20.23
C ASP A 38 -11.16 -15.07 19.08
N GLN A 39 -11.29 -14.61 17.83
CA GLN A 39 -10.77 -15.27 16.64
C GLN A 39 -9.33 -14.84 16.31
N VAL A 40 -8.73 -13.96 17.12
CA VAL A 40 -7.35 -13.47 16.96
C VAL A 40 -6.45 -14.01 18.05
N SER A 41 -5.60 -14.97 17.69
CA SER A 41 -4.65 -15.59 18.62
C SER A 41 -3.25 -15.03 18.45
N LYS A 42 -2.69 -14.43 19.51
CA LYS A 42 -1.31 -13.90 19.49
C LYS A 42 -0.31 -14.97 19.95
N VAL A 43 0.63 -15.30 19.08
CA VAL A 43 1.80 -16.14 19.38
C VAL A 43 2.99 -15.23 19.65
N THR A 44 3.84 -15.59 20.61
CA THR A 44 5.01 -14.77 21.01
C THR A 44 6.35 -15.50 20.84
N ARG A 45 6.34 -16.79 20.46
CA ARG A 45 7.55 -17.58 20.20
C ARG A 45 7.37 -18.50 18.98
N PRO A 46 8.41 -18.72 18.17
CA PRO A 46 9.75 -18.10 18.24
C PRO A 46 9.76 -16.61 17.86
N ARG A 47 8.71 -16.11 17.19
CA ARG A 47 8.48 -14.70 16.85
C ARG A 47 7.06 -14.29 17.20
N VAL A 48 6.79 -12.98 17.20
CA VAL A 48 5.44 -12.46 17.46
C VAL A 48 4.60 -12.56 16.20
N ALA A 49 3.60 -13.42 16.23
CA ALA A 49 2.67 -13.64 15.13
C ALA A 49 1.21 -13.56 15.61
N TYR A 50 0.30 -13.34 14.68
CA TYR A 50 -1.13 -13.34 14.90
C TYR A 50 -1.77 -14.41 14.01
N ILE A 51 -2.39 -15.39 14.64
CA ILE A 51 -3.10 -16.48 13.99
C ILE A 51 -4.58 -16.10 13.91
N VAL A 52 -5.13 -16.11 12.70
CA VAL A 52 -6.52 -15.74 12.41
C VAL A 52 -7.08 -16.60 11.29
N PRO A 53 -8.40 -16.81 11.21
CA PRO A 53 -9.02 -17.36 10.01
C PRO A 53 -8.65 -16.56 8.75
N GLU A 54 -8.41 -17.26 7.65
CA GLU A 54 -7.97 -16.69 6.37
C GLU A 54 -8.94 -15.60 5.87
N GLU A 55 -10.24 -15.78 6.07
CA GLU A 55 -11.28 -14.82 5.67
C GLU A 55 -11.04 -13.44 6.27
N PHE A 56 -10.63 -13.36 7.53
CA PHE A 56 -10.40 -12.10 8.22
C PHE A 56 -9.07 -11.48 7.83
N ALA A 57 -8.03 -12.29 7.67
CA ALA A 57 -6.75 -11.81 7.14
C ALA A 57 -6.92 -11.24 5.72
N ARG A 58 -7.75 -11.88 4.88
CA ARG A 58 -8.09 -11.39 3.54
C ARG A 58 -8.87 -10.08 3.63
N ALA A 59 -9.93 -10.02 4.45
CA ALA A 59 -10.73 -8.82 4.62
C ALA A 59 -9.90 -7.62 5.12
N ALA A 60 -8.96 -7.88 6.03
CA ALA A 60 -8.05 -6.87 6.57
C ALA A 60 -6.93 -6.43 5.60
N GLY A 61 -6.83 -7.05 4.41
CA GLY A 61 -5.77 -6.79 3.45
C GLY A 61 -4.38 -7.19 3.93
N LEU A 62 -4.29 -8.17 4.84
CA LEU A 62 -3.04 -8.68 5.42
C LEU A 62 -2.50 -9.92 4.68
N LEU A 63 -3.35 -10.54 3.86
CA LEU A 63 -2.89 -11.52 2.87
C LEU A 63 -2.33 -10.81 1.65
N ASP A 64 -1.59 -11.56 0.85
CA ASP A 64 -1.01 -11.16 -0.44
C ASP A 64 -2.10 -10.64 -1.42
N ALA A 65 -2.60 -9.43 -1.19
CA ALA A 65 -3.09 -8.57 -2.24
C ALA A 65 -1.81 -7.99 -2.84
N ALA A 66 -1.59 -8.27 -4.13
CA ALA A 66 -0.58 -7.58 -4.92
C ALA A 66 -0.62 -6.11 -4.53
N ALA A 67 0.41 -5.66 -3.81
CA ALA A 67 0.57 -4.28 -3.47
C ALA A 67 0.87 -3.58 -4.81
N GLU A 68 -0.19 -3.24 -5.54
CA GLU A 68 -0.15 -2.01 -6.30
C GLU A 68 0.24 -0.97 -5.25
N PRO A 69 1.41 -0.34 -5.36
CA PRO A 69 1.74 0.71 -4.42
C PRO A 69 0.58 1.70 -4.53
N VAL A 70 -0.18 1.83 -3.45
CA VAL A 70 -1.02 3.00 -3.26
C VAL A 70 -0.03 4.15 -3.13
N VAL A 71 0.39 4.67 -4.28
CA VAL A 71 0.96 6.00 -4.39
C VAL A 71 -0.19 6.86 -3.91
N ALA A 72 -0.23 7.13 -2.60
CA ALA A 72 -1.16 8.07 -2.03
C ALA A 72 -1.07 9.29 -2.94
N GLN A 73 -2.16 9.61 -3.62
CA GLN A 73 -2.22 10.61 -4.68
C GLN A 73 -1.50 11.87 -4.20
N GLN A 74 -0.23 12.03 -4.59
CA GLN A 74 0.63 13.12 -4.08
C GLN A 74 0.39 14.41 -4.87
N TRP A 75 -0.52 14.35 -5.86
CA TRP A 75 -0.93 15.45 -6.70
C TRP A 75 -2.31 15.94 -6.29
N PRO A 76 -2.60 17.25 -6.46
CA PRO A 76 -3.92 17.80 -6.20
C PRO A 76 -4.98 17.22 -7.15
N ASP A 77 -6.24 17.35 -6.75
CA ASP A 77 -7.39 16.96 -7.59
C ASP A 77 -7.55 17.96 -8.74
N GLY A 78 -7.55 17.48 -9.98
CA GLY A 78 -7.69 18.29 -11.19
C GLY A 78 -6.72 17.93 -12.31
N ASP A 79 -6.75 18.72 -13.39
CA ASP A 79 -5.83 18.60 -14.52
C ASP A 79 -4.45 19.20 -14.18
N PRO A 80 -3.35 18.60 -14.67
CA PRO A 80 -2.01 19.11 -14.45
C PRO A 80 -1.83 20.48 -15.12
N ASP A 81 -1.42 21.47 -14.32
CA ASP A 81 -1.23 22.86 -14.74
C ASP A 81 0.13 23.43 -14.28
N ASP A 82 0.41 24.69 -14.64
CA ASP A 82 1.70 25.33 -14.33
C ASP A 82 1.81 25.79 -12.87
N ASP A 83 0.75 25.74 -12.07
CA ASP A 83 0.80 25.99 -10.63
C ASP A 83 1.21 24.73 -9.83
N TRP A 84 1.14 23.54 -10.44
CA TRP A 84 1.56 22.28 -9.78
C TRP A 84 3.06 22.26 -9.50
N LYS A 85 3.48 21.64 -8.40
CA LYS A 85 4.91 21.49 -8.11
C LYS A 85 5.51 20.40 -8.99
N ARG A 86 6.81 20.51 -9.27
CA ARG A 86 7.55 19.50 -10.04
C ARG A 86 7.37 18.06 -9.48
N PRO A 87 7.48 17.81 -8.17
CA PRO A 87 7.26 16.47 -7.62
C PRO A 87 5.84 15.94 -7.82
N GLU A 88 4.84 16.82 -7.87
CA GLU A 88 3.43 16.45 -8.07
C GLU A 88 3.20 16.01 -9.52
N LEU A 89 3.78 16.75 -10.48
CA LEU A 89 3.80 16.36 -11.89
C LEU A 89 4.59 15.08 -12.14
N ASP A 90 5.71 14.88 -11.42
CA ASP A 90 6.49 13.64 -11.53
C ASP A 90 5.68 12.42 -11.09
N ALA A 91 4.95 12.55 -9.97
CA ALA A 91 4.09 11.49 -9.45
C ALA A 91 2.89 11.20 -10.38
N TYR A 92 2.26 12.25 -10.93
CA TYR A 92 1.19 12.12 -11.91
C TYR A 92 1.69 11.44 -13.20
N ALA A 93 2.83 11.89 -13.73
CA ALA A 93 3.45 11.29 -14.91
C ALA A 93 3.73 9.80 -14.71
N ALA A 94 4.36 9.43 -13.59
CA ALA A 94 4.66 8.03 -13.27
C ALA A 94 3.39 7.18 -13.17
N ALA A 95 2.31 7.71 -12.59
CA ALA A 95 1.02 7.03 -12.52
C ALA A 95 0.35 6.87 -13.89
N HIS A 96 0.62 7.77 -14.83
CA HIS A 96 0.12 7.72 -16.21
C HIS A 96 1.08 7.02 -17.18
N GLY A 97 2.15 6.38 -16.67
CA GLY A 97 3.09 5.59 -17.48
C GLY A 97 4.19 6.41 -18.19
N LEU A 98 4.39 7.66 -17.79
CA LEU A 98 5.47 8.53 -18.26
C LEU A 98 6.63 8.49 -17.24
N ASP A 99 7.87 8.46 -17.72
CA ASP A 99 9.06 8.52 -16.85
C ASP A 99 9.50 9.98 -16.65
N PRO A 100 9.34 10.58 -15.45
CA PRO A 100 9.68 11.98 -15.22
C PRO A 100 11.19 12.27 -15.35
N GLY A 101 12.05 11.25 -15.28
CA GLY A 101 13.49 11.37 -15.45
C GLY A 101 13.91 11.66 -16.90
N GLU A 102 13.05 11.39 -17.89
CA GLU A 102 13.31 11.71 -19.30
C GLU A 102 13.12 13.20 -19.63
N TYR A 103 12.53 13.97 -18.71
CA TYR A 103 12.20 15.38 -18.93
C TYR A 103 13.11 16.29 -18.10
N GLY A 104 13.88 17.15 -18.77
CA GLY A 104 14.86 18.02 -18.12
C GLY A 104 14.26 19.14 -17.29
N ASN A 105 13.04 19.58 -17.59
CA ASN A 105 12.37 20.64 -16.84
C ASN A 105 10.84 20.46 -16.73
N LYS A 106 10.25 21.20 -15.79
CA LYS A 106 8.82 21.14 -15.46
C LYS A 106 7.91 21.37 -16.66
N ALA A 107 8.22 22.36 -17.50
CA ALA A 107 7.40 22.70 -18.65
C ALA A 107 7.40 21.57 -19.70
N GLU A 108 8.55 20.92 -19.92
CA GLU A 108 8.64 19.76 -20.82
C GLU A 108 7.79 18.58 -20.33
N LEU A 109 7.88 18.27 -19.04
CA LEU A 109 7.07 17.21 -18.43
C LEU A 109 5.57 17.54 -18.51
N LEU A 110 5.19 18.77 -18.17
CA LEU A 110 3.79 19.23 -18.24
C LEU A 110 3.23 19.14 -19.66
N ALA A 111 4.00 19.54 -20.66
CA ALA A 111 3.61 19.43 -22.06
C ALA A 111 3.44 17.98 -22.50
N ALA A 112 4.32 17.08 -22.06
CA ALA A 112 4.22 15.66 -22.35
C ALA A 112 3.00 15.02 -21.69
N ILE A 113 2.73 15.35 -20.42
CA ILE A 113 1.53 14.92 -19.72
C ILE A 113 0.27 15.39 -20.46
N LYS A 114 0.20 16.66 -20.87
CA LYS A 114 -0.93 17.21 -21.63
C LYS A 114 -1.10 16.60 -23.02
N ALA A 115 -0.02 16.13 -23.64
CA ALA A 115 -0.08 15.44 -24.93
C ALA A 115 -0.52 13.97 -24.81
N ALA A 116 -0.34 13.36 -23.63
CA ALA A 116 -0.70 11.98 -23.34
C ALA A 116 -2.11 11.81 -22.72
N SER A 117 -2.75 12.91 -22.33
CA SER A 117 -4.05 12.95 -21.64
C SER A 117 -5.24 13.11 -22.59
#